data_AF-C0D8D6-F1
#
_entry.id   AF-C0D8D6-F1
#
_cell.length_a   1.000
_cell.length_b   1.000
_cell.length_c   1.000
_cell.angle_alpha   90.00
_cell.angle_beta   90.00
_cell.angle_gamma   90.00
#
_symmetry.space_group_name_H-M   'P 1'
#
loop_
_entity.id
_entity.type
_entity.pdbx_description
1 polymer ?
#
loop_
_entity_poly.entity_id
_entity_poly.type
_entity_poly.pdbx_seq_one_letter_code
_entity_poly.pdbx_strand_id
1 'polypeptide(L)' 'MMEEKNFKERYLAGEIPFEEIDRYISIWNNSDDPRTLAQYLGLNAKEEDVWIDVSDEALEELLESQRK' A
#
# COMPACT_ATOMS: atom_id res chain seq x y z
N MET A 1 -17.94 4.21 -13.06
CA MET A 1 -17.44 3.09 -12.25
C MET A 1 -16.52 3.72 -11.22
N MET A 2 -16.81 3.61 -9.93
CA MET A 2 -15.90 4.12 -8.91
C MET A 2 -14.68 3.20 -8.94
N GLU A 3 -13.53 3.71 -9.35
CA GLU A 3 -12.27 3.01 -9.12
C GLU A 3 -12.16 2.83 -7.60
N GLU A 4 -12.10 1.58 -7.14
CA GLU A 4 -11.80 1.31 -5.73
C GLU A 4 -10.43 1.92 -5.43
N LYS A 5 -10.38 2.86 -4.47
CA LYS A 5 -9.14 3.45 -4.01
C LYS A 5 -8.21 2.36 -3.49
N ASN A 6 -6.94 2.42 -3.89
CA ASN A 6 -5.93 1.49 -3.38
C ASN A 6 -5.56 1.78 -1.91
N PHE A 7 -4.77 0.90 -1.30
CA PHE A 7 -4.29 1.06 0.07
C PHE A 7 -3.65 2.44 0.29
N LYS A 8 -2.67 2.81 -0.56
CA LYS A 8 -1.94 4.07 -0.43
C LYS A 8 -2.86 5.28 -0.47
N GLU A 9 -3.81 5.35 -1.39
CA GLU A 9 -4.74 6.46 -1.51
C GLU A 9 -5.61 6.64 -0.25
N ARG A 10 -6.10 5.53 0.30
CA ARG A 10 -6.94 5.56 1.52
C ARG A 10 -6.12 5.89 2.76
N TYR A 11 -4.91 5.36 2.84
CA TYR A 11 -3.98 5.66 3.92
C TYR A 11 -3.56 7.14 3.91
N LEU A 12 -3.17 7.67 2.73
CA LEU A 12 -2.79 9.08 2.60
C LEU A 12 -3.96 10.04 2.86
N ALA A 13 -5.20 9.62 2.58
CA ALA A 13 -6.40 10.36 2.94
C ALA A 13 -6.76 10.29 4.44
N GLY A 14 -6.03 9.48 5.23
CA GLY A 14 -6.33 9.24 6.64
C GLY A 14 -7.62 8.43 6.87
N GLU A 15 -8.11 7.72 5.85
CA GLU A 15 -9.32 6.90 5.95
C GLU A 15 -9.07 5.56 6.64
N ILE A 16 -7.85 5.05 6.58
CA ILE A 16 -7.42 3.77 7.16
C ILE A 16 -6.06 3.93 7.85
N PRO A 17 -5.77 3.11 8.87
CA PRO A 17 -4.45 3.06 9.50
C PRO A 17 -3.47 2.22 8.64
N PHE A 18 -2.17 2.30 8.93
CA PHE A 18 -1.15 1.60 8.15
C PHE A 18 -1.30 0.08 8.24
N GLU A 19 -1.70 -0.43 9.40
CA GLU A 19 -1.89 -1.87 9.68
C GLU A 19 -2.97 -2.53 8.79
N GLU A 20 -3.83 -1.76 8.13
CA GLU A 20 -4.74 -2.34 7.13
C GLU A 20 -3.97 -2.92 5.93
N ILE A 21 -2.69 -2.61 5.72
CA ILE A 21 -1.85 -3.19 4.66
C ILE A 21 -1.90 -4.72 4.68
N ASP A 22 -1.86 -5.34 5.86
CA ASP A 22 -1.95 -6.80 6.04
C ASP A 22 -3.22 -7.38 5.44
N ARG A 23 -4.33 -6.65 5.58
CA ARG A 23 -5.61 -7.05 5.02
C ARG A 23 -5.60 -6.98 3.49
N TYR A 24 -5.02 -5.94 2.91
CA TYR A 24 -4.87 -5.82 1.45
C TYR A 24 -3.97 -6.92 0.90
N ILE A 25 -2.86 -7.22 1.58
CA ILE A 25 -1.97 -8.34 1.23
C ILE A 25 -2.73 -9.66 1.26
N SER A 26 -3.52 -9.91 2.31
CA SER A 26 -4.34 -11.12 2.42
C SER A 26 -5.40 -11.22 1.31
N ILE A 27 -6.08 -10.12 0.97
CA ILE A 27 -7.04 -10.09 -0.14
C ILE A 27 -6.34 -10.40 -1.46
N TRP A 28 -5.21 -9.72 -1.74
CA TRP A 28 -4.44 -9.93 -2.96
C TRP A 28 -3.95 -11.38 -3.07
N ASN A 29 -3.39 -11.96 -2.01
CA ASN A 29 -2.94 -13.36 -1.95
C ASN A 29 -4.06 -14.38 -2.19
N ASN A 30 -5.31 -14.02 -1.91
CA ASN A 30 -6.50 -14.86 -2.14
C ASN A 30 -7.29 -14.44 -3.40
N SER A 31 -6.70 -13.60 -4.25
CA SER A 31 -7.30 -13.13 -5.49
C SER A 31 -6.52 -13.59 -6.71
N ASP A 32 -7.17 -13.59 -7.87
CA ASP A 32 -6.53 -13.78 -9.18
C ASP A 32 -6.12 -12.43 -9.80
N ASP A 33 -5.80 -11.42 -8.99
CA ASP A 33 -5.43 -10.10 -9.49
C ASP A 33 -4.10 -10.18 -10.27
N PRO A 34 -4.07 -9.74 -11.55
CA PRO A 34 -2.88 -9.86 -12.38
C PRO A 34 -1.78 -8.84 -12.03
N ARG A 35 -2.08 -7.85 -11.19
CA ARG A 35 -1.11 -6.83 -10.76
C ARG A 35 -0.16 -7.39 -9.72
N THR A 36 1.05 -6.83 -9.65
CA THR A 36 1.95 -7.10 -8.52
C THR A 36 1.35 -6.54 -7.23
N LEU A 37 1.78 -7.07 -6.08
CA LEU A 37 1.31 -6.59 -4.78
C LEU A 37 1.56 -5.07 -4.59
N ALA A 38 2.72 -4.56 -5.00
CA ALA A 38 3.01 -3.13 -4.97
C ALA A 38 2.04 -2.31 -5.84
N GLN A 39 1.76 -2.78 -7.07
CA GLN A 39 0.78 -2.14 -7.96
C GLN A 39 -0.65 -2.19 -7.41
N TYR A 40 -1.02 -3.28 -6.74
CA TYR A 40 -2.31 -3.44 -6.08
C TYR A 40 -2.46 -2.46 -4.89
N LEU A 41 -1.39 -2.30 -4.10
CA LEU A 41 -1.32 -1.36 -2.98
C LEU A 41 -1.21 0.10 -3.42
N GLY A 42 -0.85 0.36 -4.68
CA GLY A 42 -0.64 1.71 -5.22
C GLY A 42 0.76 2.28 -4.96
N LEU A 43 1.72 1.43 -4.60
CA LEU A 43 3.11 1.81 -4.37
C LEU A 43 3.84 2.09 -5.69
N ASN A 44 4.74 3.07 -5.68
CA ASN A 44 5.70 3.27 -6.76
C ASN A 44 6.97 2.43 -6.54
N ALA A 45 7.85 2.37 -7.54
CA ALA A 45 9.08 1.56 -7.46
C ALA A 45 9.95 1.88 -6.25
N LYS A 46 10.07 3.16 -5.85
CA LYS A 46 10.87 3.55 -4.68
C LYS A 46 10.24 3.07 -3.38
N GLU A 47 8.91 3.14 -3.28
CA GLU A 47 8.17 2.66 -2.10
C GLU A 47 8.25 1.14 -1.98
N GLU A 48 8.14 0.45 -3.12
CA GLU A 48 8.34 -1.00 -3.20
C GLU A 48 9.78 -1.38 -2.78
N ASP A 49 10.81 -0.70 -3.29
CA ASP A 49 12.20 -0.94 -2.90
C ASP A 49 12.40 -0.74 -1.39
N VAL A 50 11.89 0.36 -0.81
CA VAL A 50 12.00 0.61 0.64
C VAL A 50 11.29 -0.46 1.45
N TRP A 51 10.12 -0.90 0.98
CA TRP A 51 9.35 -1.93 1.67
C TRP A 51 10.07 -3.28 1.68
N ILE A 52 10.60 -3.69 0.53
CA ILE A 52 11.28 -4.98 0.35
C ILE A 52 12.67 -4.97 1.01
N ASP A 53 13.43 -3.89 0.86
CA ASP A 53 14.84 -3.83 1.28
C ASP A 53 15.03 -3.36 2.73
N VAL A 54 14.09 -2.58 3.29
CA VAL A 54 14.21 -1.97 4.62
C VAL A 54 13.25 -2.60 5.62
N SER A 55 11.96 -2.22 5.58
CA SER A 55 10.91 -2.75 6.45
C SER A 55 9.55 -2.12 6.16
N ASP A 56 8.50 -2.72 6.72
CA ASP A 56 7.15 -2.13 6.82
C ASP A 56 7.19 -0.76 7.53
N GLU A 57 7.96 -0.63 8.61
CA GLU A 57 8.13 0.63 9.36
C GLU A 57 8.74 1.73 8.48
N ALA A 58 9.72 1.41 7.64
CA ALA A 58 10.33 2.38 6.74
C ALA A 58 9.39 2.79 5.60
N LEU A 59 8.53 1.88 5.14
CA LEU A 59 7.46 2.21 4.21
C LEU A 59 6.43 3.14 4.88
N GLU A 60 6.03 2.85 6.12
CA GLU A 60 5.11 3.68 6.90
C GLU A 60 5.65 5.11 7.05
N GLU A 61 6.90 5.27 7.52
CA GLU A 61 7.54 6.59 7.66
C GLU A 61 7.58 7.35 6.33
N LEU A 62 7.88 6.65 5.22
CA LEU A 62 7.92 7.24 3.89
C LEU A 62 6.53 7.71 3.45
N LEU A 63 5.47 6.94 3.71
CA LEU A 63 4.10 7.32 3.35
C LEU A 63 3.55 8.41 4.28
N GLU A 64 3.84 8.36 5.59
CA GLU A 64 3.52 9.44 6.54
C GLU A 64 4.12 10.77 6.09
N SER A 65 5.35 10.78 5.57
CA SER A 65 5.97 12.00 5.02
C SER A 65 5.23 12.59 3.81
N GLN A 66 4.39 11.80 3.16
CA GLN A 66 3.57 12.22 2.01
C GLN A 66 2.17 12.70 2.42
N ARG A 67 1.73 12.42 3.66
CA ARG A 67 0.46 12.93 4.20
C ARG A 67 0.58 14.44 4.40
N LYS A 68 -0.39 15.19 3.89
CA LYS A 68 -0.47 16.66 4.01
C LYS A 68 -1.55 17.08 4.99
#